data_AF-A0A9D5MEH5-F1
#
_entry.id   AF-A0A9D5MEH5-F1
#
_cell.length_a   1.000
_cell.length_b   1.000
_cell.length_c   1.000
_cell.angle_alpha   90.00
_cell.angle_beta   90.00
_cell.angle_gamma   90.00
#
_symmetry.space_group_name_H-M   'P 1'
#
loop_
_entity.id
_entity.type
_entity.pdbx_description
1 polymer ?
#
loop_
_entity_poly.entity_id
_entity_poly.type
_entity_poly.pdbx_seq_one_letter_code
_entity_poly.pdbx_strand_id
1 'polypeptide(L)'
;MKLSDFMYDLPEDRIAQTPAEPRDSSRLMVLHRDTHAIEDRRFYDITDYLRPGDVLVVNDTRVIPARLYGVRPSGGACEVLLLRQRAPKVWETLVRPGKKLRPGATIEFGDGRLTAKVLDTTPDGGRMVEFSCEGTFEAALDALGEMPLPPYIHEKLEDRERYQTVYARRQGSAAAPTAGLHFTPELLDKIRAMGIPVVPVLLHVGLGTFR
;
A
#
# COMPACT_ATOMS: atom_id res chain seq x y z
N MET A 1 7.48 2.36 27.35
CA MET A 1 6.56 3.27 26.64
C MET A 1 5.20 2.61 26.61
N LYS A 2 4.15 3.31 27.04
CA LYS A 2 2.77 2.80 27.02
C LYS A 2 2.13 3.24 25.70
N LEU A 3 1.17 2.47 25.18
CA LEU A 3 0.43 2.85 23.97
C LEU A 3 -0.25 4.22 24.13
N SER A 4 -0.71 4.53 25.34
CA SER A 4 -1.30 5.82 25.71
C SER A 4 -0.40 7.02 25.44
N ASP A 5 0.93 6.84 25.45
CA ASP A 5 1.89 7.94 25.24
C ASP A 5 1.87 8.46 23.79
N PHE A 6 1.20 7.75 22.88
CA PHE A 6 1.07 8.07 21.45
C PHE A 6 -0.38 8.35 21.02
N MET A 7 -1.30 8.43 21.98
CA MET A 7 -2.70 8.75 21.69
C MET A 7 -2.88 10.26 21.60
N TYR A 8 -3.58 10.70 20.56
CA TYR A 8 -3.98 12.09 20.34
C TYR A 8 -5.40 12.12 19.78
N ASP A 9 -6.07 13.26 19.93
CA ASP A 9 -7.39 13.46 19.35
C ASP A 9 -7.26 13.69 17.84
N LEU A 10 -7.81 12.78 17.05
CA LEU A 10 -7.86 12.85 15.59
C LEU A 10 -9.33 12.85 15.14
N PRO A 11 -9.91 14.02 14.89
CA PRO A 11 -11.26 14.11 14.35
C PRO A 11 -11.36 13.40 12.98
N GLU A 12 -12.43 12.61 12.78
CA GLU A 12 -12.61 11.82 11.55
C GLU A 12 -12.68 12.70 10.29
N ASP A 13 -13.23 13.91 10.39
CA ASP A 13 -13.30 14.90 9.32
C ASP A 13 -11.93 15.45 8.88
N ARG A 14 -10.86 15.15 9.65
CA ARG A 14 -9.47 15.47 9.32
C ARG A 14 -8.72 14.31 8.65
N ILE A 15 -9.36 13.15 8.50
CA ILE A 15 -8.82 12.03 7.71
C ILE A 15 -9.24 12.21 6.25
N ALA A 16 -8.29 12.64 5.42
CA ALA A 16 -8.54 12.88 4.00
C ALA A 16 -9.05 11.61 3.30
N GLN A 17 -10.25 11.70 2.72
CA GLN A 17 -10.85 10.63 1.94
C GLN A 17 -10.42 10.67 0.47
N THR A 18 -10.08 11.85 -0.03
CA THR A 18 -9.56 12.07 -1.38
C THR A 18 -8.24 12.85 -1.33
N PRO A 19 -7.26 12.52 -2.20
CA PRO A 19 -6.01 13.25 -2.27
C PRO A 19 -6.21 14.64 -2.89
N ALA A 20 -5.36 15.60 -2.50
CA ALA A 20 -5.32 16.92 -3.12
C ALA A 20 -4.95 16.87 -4.61
N GLU A 21 -5.42 17.87 -5.38
CA GLU A 21 -5.08 18.05 -6.78
C GLU A 21 -4.69 19.51 -7.07
N PRO A 22 -3.48 19.79 -7.60
CA PRO A 22 -2.37 18.84 -7.84
C PRO A 22 -1.81 18.26 -6.53
N ARG A 23 -1.15 17.11 -6.58
CA ARG A 23 -0.77 16.36 -5.36
C ARG A 23 0.21 17.10 -4.45
N ASP A 24 1.09 17.91 -5.03
CA ASP A 24 2.07 18.75 -4.34
C ASP A 24 1.45 20.02 -3.73
N SER A 25 0.16 20.28 -3.94
CA SER A 25 -0.60 21.34 -3.25
C SER A 25 -0.96 20.98 -1.81
N SER A 26 -0.72 19.74 -1.37
CA SER A 26 -0.92 19.32 0.02
C SER A 26 -0.11 20.18 0.99
N ARG A 27 -0.60 20.34 2.21
CA ARG A 27 0.15 21.02 3.28
C ARG A 27 1.39 20.23 3.66
N LEU A 28 2.46 20.94 4.02
CA LEU A 28 3.71 20.40 4.54
C LEU A 28 3.98 21.05 5.90
N MET A 29 3.99 20.26 6.97
CA MET A 29 4.46 20.71 8.27
C MET A 29 5.97 20.47 8.35
N VAL A 30 6.74 21.53 8.56
CA VAL A 30 8.19 21.45 8.75
C VAL A 30 8.51 21.61 10.22
N LEU A 31 9.04 20.55 10.84
CA LEU A 31 9.49 20.55 12.22
C LEU A 31 11.02 20.61 12.27
N HIS A 32 11.56 21.72 12.79
CA HIS A 32 12.98 21.89 13.03
C HIS A 32 13.37 21.22 14.34
N ARG A 33 14.05 20.07 14.26
CA ARG A 33 14.41 19.27 15.46
C ARG A 33 15.26 20.01 16.48
N ASP A 34 16.15 20.90 16.04
CA ASP A 34 17.09 21.57 16.94
C ASP A 34 16.45 22.74 17.71
N THR A 35 15.47 23.41 17.10
CA THR A 35 14.81 24.60 17.66
C THR A 35 13.38 24.34 18.11
N HIS A 36 12.83 23.18 17.76
CA HIS A 36 11.41 22.82 17.88
C HIS A 36 10.46 23.78 17.16
N ALA A 37 10.97 24.62 16.25
CA ALA A 37 10.14 25.50 15.44
C ALA A 37 9.28 24.69 14.46
N ILE A 38 8.03 25.10 14.28
CA ILE A 38 7.07 24.50 13.35
C ILE A 38 6.72 25.55 12.30
N GLU A 39 6.82 25.17 11.02
CA GLU A 39 6.35 25.97 9.90
C GLU A 39 5.25 25.23 9.13
N ASP A 40 4.28 25.99 8.64
CA ASP A 40 3.26 25.54 7.70
C ASP A 40 3.63 25.98 6.28
N ARG A 41 3.84 25.01 5.40
CA ARG A 41 4.21 25.20 3.99
C ARG A 41 3.27 24.42 3.07
N ARG A 42 3.53 24.51 1.76
CA ARG A 42 2.98 23.60 0.77
C ARG A 42 4.04 22.59 0.35
N PHE A 43 3.62 21.42 -0.10
CA PHE A 43 4.57 20.35 -0.41
C PHE A 43 5.49 20.72 -1.59
N TYR A 44 5.02 21.52 -2.54
CA TYR A 44 5.88 22.08 -3.60
C TYR A 44 7.02 22.98 -3.07
N ASP A 45 6.94 23.49 -1.83
CA ASP A 45 8.00 24.27 -1.17
C ASP A 45 9.12 23.37 -0.61
N ILE A 46 9.00 22.03 -0.69
CA ILE A 46 9.99 21.09 -0.11
C ILE A 46 11.41 21.35 -0.62
N THR A 47 11.57 21.88 -1.83
CA THR A 47 12.87 22.22 -2.40
C THR A 47 13.63 23.28 -1.61
N ASP A 48 12.93 24.12 -0.85
CA ASP A 48 13.57 25.18 -0.05
C ASP A 48 14.35 24.61 1.16
N TYR A 49 14.09 23.33 1.47
CA TYR A 49 14.70 22.61 2.59
C TYR A 49 15.76 21.60 2.15
N LEU A 50 15.99 21.44 0.84
CA LEU A 50 16.99 20.53 0.30
C LEU A 50 18.25 21.29 -0.11
N ARG A 51 19.42 20.73 0.18
CA ARG A 51 20.73 21.36 -0.04
C ARG A 51 21.62 20.51 -0.95
N PRO A 52 22.58 21.13 -1.65
CA PRO A 52 23.63 20.38 -2.33
C PRO A 52 24.33 19.42 -1.36
N GLY A 53 24.44 18.14 -1.75
CA GLY A 53 24.96 17.06 -0.91
C GLY A 53 23.89 16.17 -0.28
N ASP A 54 22.62 16.58 -0.28
CA ASP A 54 21.51 15.73 0.15
C ASP A 54 21.24 14.61 -0.86
N VAL A 55 20.53 13.56 -0.40
CA VAL A 55 20.03 12.46 -1.25
C VAL A 55 18.55 12.22 -0.92
N LEU A 56 17.70 12.23 -1.95
CA LEU A 56 16.30 11.84 -1.82
C LEU A 56 16.17 10.33 -2.06
N VAL A 57 15.96 9.56 -0.98
CA VAL A 57 15.72 8.12 -1.07
C VAL A 57 14.23 7.85 -1.23
N VAL A 58 13.85 7.12 -2.28
CA VAL A 58 12.44 6.83 -2.60
C VAL A 58 12.16 5.34 -2.67
N ASN A 59 11.00 4.89 -2.20
CA ASN A 59 10.54 3.52 -2.39
C ASN A 59 9.83 3.39 -3.74
N ASP A 60 10.42 2.69 -4.71
CA ASP A 60 9.89 2.57 -6.08
C ASP A 60 8.96 1.39 -6.30
N THR A 61 8.45 0.80 -5.21
CA THR A 61 7.44 -0.25 -5.28
C THR A 61 6.15 0.26 -5.94
N ARG A 62 5.51 -0.62 -6.72
CA ARG A 62 4.21 -0.42 -7.34
C ARG A 62 3.17 -1.33 -6.70
N VAL A 63 2.02 -0.76 -6.37
CA VAL A 63 0.94 -1.48 -5.69
C VAL A 63 0.22 -2.39 -6.69
N ILE A 64 -0.01 -3.64 -6.30
CA ILE A 64 -0.83 -4.59 -7.07
C ILE A 64 -2.26 -4.60 -6.53
N PRO A 65 -3.27 -5.02 -7.31
CA PRO A 65 -4.64 -5.18 -6.83
C PRO A 65 -4.76 -6.40 -5.90
N ALA A 66 -4.11 -6.30 -4.73
CA ALA A 66 -3.83 -7.39 -3.81
C ALA A 66 -5.04 -7.90 -3.02
N ARG A 67 -6.20 -7.24 -3.10
CA ARG A 67 -7.39 -7.62 -2.33
C ARG A 67 -8.34 -8.44 -3.20
N LEU A 68 -8.63 -9.66 -2.77
CA LEU A 68 -9.56 -10.56 -3.43
C LEU A 68 -10.76 -10.87 -2.54
N TYR A 69 -11.96 -10.80 -3.11
CA TYR A 69 -13.19 -11.22 -2.47
C TYR A 69 -13.66 -12.55 -3.05
N GLY A 70 -13.84 -13.53 -2.19
CA GLY A 70 -14.20 -14.89 -2.57
C GLY A 70 -15.22 -15.52 -1.63
N VAL A 71 -15.54 -16.77 -1.92
CA VAL A 71 -16.52 -17.57 -1.19
C VAL A 71 -15.95 -18.94 -0.87
N ARG A 72 -16.23 -19.44 0.33
CA ARG A 72 -15.96 -20.85 0.67
C ARG A 72 -16.98 -21.74 -0.03
N PRO A 73 -16.69 -23.04 -0.22
CA PRO A 73 -17.68 -24.02 -0.67
C PRO A 73 -18.97 -24.04 0.17
N SER A 74 -18.88 -23.65 1.44
CA SER A 74 -20.03 -23.52 2.34
C SER A 74 -20.90 -22.26 2.09
N GLY A 75 -20.64 -21.48 1.03
CA GLY A 75 -21.31 -20.21 0.70
C GLY A 75 -20.87 -18.99 1.52
N GLY A 76 -19.89 -19.13 2.42
CA GLY A 76 -19.50 -18.04 3.30
C GLY A 76 -18.44 -17.12 2.70
N ALA A 77 -18.70 -15.81 2.69
CA ALA A 77 -17.78 -14.79 2.19
C ALA A 77 -16.40 -14.84 2.87
N CYS A 78 -15.37 -14.53 2.07
CA CYS A 78 -13.98 -14.41 2.44
C CYS A 78 -13.32 -13.22 1.76
N GLU A 79 -12.40 -12.59 2.47
CA GLU A 79 -11.47 -11.62 1.93
C GLU A 79 -10.05 -12.19 2.08
N VAL A 80 -9.26 -12.06 1.03
CA VAL A 80 -7.84 -12.42 1.00
C VAL A 80 -7.05 -11.21 0.53
N LEU A 81 -6.13 -10.75 1.36
CA LEU A 81 -5.20 -9.67 1.04
C LEU A 81 -3.80 -10.27 0.86
N LEU A 82 -3.28 -10.23 -0.36
CA LEU A 82 -1.93 -10.67 -0.70
C LEU A 82 -0.89 -9.72 -0.08
N LEU A 83 0.19 -10.27 0.46
CA LEU A 83 1.24 -9.48 1.12
C LEU A 83 2.61 -9.74 0.55
N ARG A 84 3.01 -11.02 0.48
CA ARG A 84 4.35 -11.40 0.03
C ARG A 84 4.30 -12.66 -0.80
N GLN A 85 4.77 -12.58 -2.03
CA GLN A 85 4.94 -13.75 -2.89
C GLN A 85 6.11 -14.61 -2.38
N ARG A 86 5.89 -15.91 -2.23
CA ARG A 86 6.89 -16.91 -1.84
C ARG A 86 7.26 -17.84 -2.99
N ALA A 87 6.31 -18.09 -3.89
CA ALA A 87 6.50 -18.78 -5.16
C ALA A 87 5.47 -18.25 -6.18
N PRO A 88 5.54 -18.59 -7.47
CA PRO A 88 4.68 -18.00 -8.51
C PRO A 88 3.19 -17.93 -8.15
N LYS A 89 2.64 -19.01 -7.56
CA LYS A 89 1.24 -19.06 -7.11
C LYS A 89 1.08 -19.20 -5.59
N VAL A 90 2.14 -18.97 -4.81
CA VAL A 90 2.12 -19.14 -3.35
C VAL A 90 2.42 -17.82 -2.66
N TRP A 91 1.51 -17.39 -1.80
CA TRP A 91 1.55 -16.09 -1.15
C TRP A 91 1.31 -16.17 0.34
N GLU A 92 2.00 -15.31 1.08
CA GLU A 92 1.56 -14.90 2.40
C GLU A 92 0.42 -13.90 2.27
N THR A 93 -0.63 -14.12 3.04
CA THR A 93 -1.88 -13.38 2.96
C THR A 93 -2.44 -13.05 4.34
N LEU A 94 -3.20 -11.96 4.43
CA LEU A 94 -4.17 -11.77 5.49
C LEU A 94 -5.53 -12.25 5.00
N VAL A 95 -6.28 -12.90 5.88
CA VAL A 95 -7.59 -13.46 5.52
C VAL A 95 -8.66 -13.09 6.52
N ARG A 96 -9.87 -12.83 6.04
CA ARG A 96 -11.07 -12.62 6.86
C ARG A 96 -12.21 -13.50 6.35
N PRO A 97 -12.92 -14.26 7.20
CA PRO A 97 -12.70 -14.46 8.64
C PRO A 97 -11.60 -15.51 8.90
N GLY A 98 -10.47 -15.09 9.50
CA GLY A 98 -9.31 -15.97 9.68
C GLY A 98 -9.53 -17.21 10.56
N LYS A 99 -10.49 -17.18 11.49
CA LYS A 99 -10.84 -18.36 12.31
C LYS A 99 -11.38 -19.55 11.48
N LYS A 100 -12.00 -19.27 10.33
CA LYS A 100 -12.63 -20.28 9.45
C LYS A 100 -11.71 -20.77 8.32
N LEU A 101 -10.64 -20.04 8.03
CA LEU A 101 -9.69 -20.35 6.96
C LEU A 101 -8.45 -21.02 7.55
N ARG A 102 -8.60 -22.30 7.92
CA ARG A 102 -7.53 -23.16 8.46
C ARG A 102 -6.81 -23.89 7.32
N PRO A 103 -5.62 -24.48 7.55
CA PRO A 103 -4.97 -25.34 6.57
C PRO A 103 -5.93 -26.37 5.97
N GLY A 104 -5.89 -26.51 4.64
CA GLY A 104 -6.81 -27.34 3.86
C GLY A 104 -8.09 -26.65 3.39
N ALA A 105 -8.44 -25.48 3.94
CA ALA A 105 -9.60 -24.73 3.48
C ALA A 105 -9.42 -24.24 2.03
N THR A 106 -10.51 -24.25 1.27
CA THR A 106 -10.56 -23.74 -0.10
C THR A 106 -11.43 -22.49 -0.21
N ILE A 107 -11.10 -21.65 -1.19
CA ILE A 107 -11.81 -20.40 -1.51
C ILE A 107 -11.90 -20.29 -3.03
N GLU A 108 -13.05 -19.85 -3.52
CA GLU A 108 -13.30 -19.58 -4.94
C GLU A 108 -13.50 -18.07 -5.14
N PHE A 109 -12.98 -17.54 -6.23
CA PHE A 109 -13.08 -16.13 -6.62
C PHE A 109 -13.59 -16.03 -8.05
N GLY A 110 -14.49 -15.07 -8.30
CA GLY A 110 -15.02 -14.79 -9.64
C GLY A 110 -15.62 -16.01 -10.33
N ASP A 111 -16.50 -16.74 -9.64
CA ASP A 111 -17.21 -17.92 -10.15
C ASP A 111 -16.28 -19.07 -10.55
N GLY A 112 -15.24 -19.30 -9.74
CA GLY A 112 -14.29 -20.41 -9.92
C GLY A 112 -13.13 -20.12 -10.88
N ARG A 113 -13.07 -18.94 -11.50
CA ARG A 113 -11.96 -18.51 -12.37
C ARG A 113 -10.60 -18.51 -11.66
N LEU A 114 -10.61 -18.26 -10.36
CA LEU A 114 -9.46 -18.39 -9.48
C LEU A 114 -9.90 -19.15 -8.24
N THR A 115 -9.09 -20.11 -7.83
CA THR A 115 -9.27 -20.88 -6.60
C THR A 115 -8.04 -20.76 -5.73
N ALA A 116 -8.23 -20.92 -4.42
CA ALA A 116 -7.15 -20.88 -3.46
C ALA A 116 -7.27 -22.02 -2.45
N LYS A 117 -6.13 -22.55 -2.02
CA LYS A 117 -6.01 -23.50 -0.93
C LYS A 117 -5.12 -22.92 0.16
N VAL A 118 -5.61 -22.92 1.39
CA VAL A 118 -4.81 -22.54 2.56
C VAL A 118 -3.83 -23.67 2.85
N LEU A 119 -2.53 -23.40 2.74
CA LEU A 119 -1.47 -24.37 3.02
C LEU A 119 -1.14 -24.42 4.50
N ASP A 120 -0.92 -23.25 5.11
CA ASP A 120 -0.51 -23.14 6.52
C ASP A 120 -0.87 -21.77 7.12
N THR A 121 -0.60 -21.60 8.41
CA THR A 121 -0.64 -20.33 9.12
C THR A 121 0.75 -19.69 9.18
N THR A 122 0.82 -18.36 9.24
CA THR A 122 2.09 -17.62 9.42
C THR A 122 2.21 -17.13 10.87
N PRO A 123 3.43 -16.90 11.40
CA PRO A 123 3.64 -16.37 12.75
C PRO A 123 2.85 -15.08 13.05
N ASP A 124 2.71 -14.23 12.03
CA ASP A 124 1.96 -12.96 12.11
C ASP A 124 0.44 -13.12 11.90
N GLY A 125 -0.11 -14.31 12.14
CA GLY A 125 -1.56 -14.56 12.11
C GLY A 125 -2.20 -14.62 10.72
N GLY A 126 -1.43 -14.39 9.65
CA GLY A 126 -1.80 -14.61 8.25
C GLY A 126 -1.84 -16.08 7.82
N ARG A 127 -1.99 -16.33 6.52
CA ARG A 127 -2.04 -17.65 5.90
C ARG A 127 -1.09 -17.74 4.71
N MET A 128 -0.45 -18.89 4.58
CA MET A 128 0.17 -19.30 3.33
C MET A 128 -0.92 -19.85 2.42
N VAL A 129 -1.06 -19.29 1.23
CA VAL A 129 -2.15 -19.63 0.29
C VAL A 129 -1.55 -19.95 -1.07
N GLU A 130 -1.95 -21.08 -1.63
CA GLU A 130 -1.65 -21.48 -3.00
C GLU A 130 -2.86 -21.21 -3.89
N PHE A 131 -2.63 -20.53 -5.01
CA PHE A 131 -3.63 -20.17 -5.98
C PHE A 131 -3.60 -21.09 -7.22
N SER A 132 -4.76 -21.29 -7.83
CA SER A 132 -4.94 -22.07 -9.05
C SER A 132 -5.94 -21.38 -9.97
N CYS A 133 -5.58 -21.22 -11.24
CA CYS A 133 -6.38 -20.59 -12.28
C CYS A 133 -5.93 -21.08 -13.64
N GLU A 134 -6.79 -20.93 -14.64
CA GLU A 134 -6.39 -21.00 -16.05
C GLU A 134 -5.51 -19.78 -16.39
N GLY A 135 -4.48 -19.98 -17.21
CA GLY A 135 -3.51 -18.92 -17.53
C GLY A 135 -2.60 -18.51 -16.37
N THR A 136 -2.18 -17.24 -16.39
CA THR A 136 -1.26 -16.64 -15.40
C THR A 136 -2.01 -16.11 -14.19
N PHE A 137 -1.38 -16.21 -13.01
CA PHE A 137 -1.96 -15.69 -11.77
C PHE A 137 -2.13 -14.16 -11.81
N GLU A 138 -1.18 -13.47 -12.44
CA GLU A 138 -1.14 -12.02 -12.60
C GLU A 138 -2.36 -11.51 -13.36
N ALA A 139 -2.70 -12.14 -14.49
CA ALA A 139 -3.91 -11.80 -15.26
C ALA A 139 -5.19 -12.04 -14.46
N ALA A 140 -5.26 -13.12 -13.67
CA ALA A 140 -6.40 -13.40 -12.81
C ALA A 140 -6.51 -12.34 -11.68
N LEU A 141 -5.38 -11.94 -11.09
CA LEU A 141 -5.29 -10.93 -10.06
C LEU A 141 -5.69 -9.55 -10.59
N ASP A 142 -5.25 -9.17 -11.79
CA ASP A 142 -5.65 -7.90 -12.41
C ASP A 142 -7.15 -7.82 -12.70
N ALA A 143 -7.75 -8.96 -13.09
CA ALA A 143 -9.17 -9.04 -13.41
C ALA A 143 -10.10 -9.12 -12.17
N LEU A 144 -9.65 -9.77 -11.09
CA LEU A 144 -10.48 -10.05 -9.91
C LEU A 144 -10.11 -9.21 -8.69
N GLY A 145 -8.90 -8.66 -8.68
CA GLY A 145 -8.35 -7.94 -7.55
C GLY A 145 -8.83 -6.50 -7.46
N GLU A 146 -8.87 -6.00 -6.23
CA GLU A 146 -9.11 -4.60 -5.90
C GLU A 146 -7.88 -3.96 -5.28
N MET A 147 -7.76 -2.64 -5.47
CA MET A 147 -6.69 -1.86 -4.84
C MET A 147 -6.88 -1.87 -3.32
N PRO A 148 -5.92 -2.39 -2.56
CA PRO A 148 -6.02 -2.45 -1.10
C PRO A 148 -5.82 -1.06 -0.47
N LEU A 149 -6.91 -0.34 -0.27
CA LEU A 149 -6.90 0.91 0.49
C LEU A 149 -6.84 0.64 2.00
N PRO A 150 -6.19 1.54 2.77
CA PRO A 150 -6.28 1.53 4.22
C PRO A 150 -7.75 1.58 4.68
N PRO A 151 -8.09 0.94 5.81
CA PRO A 151 -9.48 0.74 6.22
C PRO A 151 -10.24 2.05 6.55
N TYR A 152 -9.53 3.13 6.83
CA TYR A 152 -10.07 4.46 7.11
C TYR A 152 -10.36 5.30 5.85
N ILE A 153 -10.03 4.79 4.65
CA ILE A 153 -10.41 5.39 3.38
C ILE A 153 -11.60 4.60 2.84
N HIS A 154 -12.76 5.24 2.82
CA HIS A 154 -14.02 4.61 2.39
C HIS A 154 -14.37 4.93 0.94
N GLU A 155 -13.85 6.05 0.43
CA GLU A 155 -14.04 6.45 -0.96
C GLU A 155 -13.29 5.52 -1.92
N LYS A 156 -13.96 5.16 -3.02
CA LYS A 156 -13.33 4.40 -4.10
C LYS A 156 -12.49 5.33 -4.95
N LEU A 157 -11.32 4.86 -5.36
CA LEU A 157 -10.52 5.56 -6.35
C LEU A 157 -11.18 5.44 -7.72
N GLU A 158 -11.49 6.56 -8.35
CA GLU A 158 -11.89 6.61 -9.76
C GLU A 158 -10.74 6.20 -10.68
N ASP A 159 -9.52 6.65 -10.35
CA ASP A 159 -8.29 6.29 -11.05
C ASP A 159 -7.34 5.52 -10.11
N ARG A 160 -7.03 4.27 -10.47
CA ARG A 160 -6.12 3.40 -9.71
C ARG A 160 -4.68 3.92 -9.72
N GLU A 161 -4.25 4.63 -10.76
CA GLU A 161 -2.93 5.28 -10.79
C GLU A 161 -2.85 6.40 -9.75
N ARG A 162 -3.99 6.87 -9.22
CA ARG A 162 -3.97 7.84 -8.12
C ARG A 162 -3.34 7.29 -6.84
N TYR A 163 -3.23 5.98 -6.71
CA TYR A 163 -2.58 5.31 -5.59
C TYR A 163 -1.23 4.69 -5.97
N GLN A 164 -0.52 5.35 -6.87
CA GLN A 164 0.87 5.06 -7.20
C GLN A 164 1.70 6.32 -7.05
N THR A 165 2.95 6.16 -6.63
CA THR A 165 3.93 7.25 -6.76
C THR A 165 4.30 7.41 -8.22
N VAL A 166 4.69 8.62 -8.61
CA VAL A 166 5.06 8.94 -10.01
C VAL A 166 6.34 8.23 -10.49
N TYR A 167 7.06 7.58 -9.56
CA TYR A 167 8.26 6.78 -9.80
C TYR A 167 8.07 5.30 -9.48
N ALA A 168 6.83 4.83 -9.29
CA ALA A 168 6.53 3.42 -9.01
C ALA A 168 6.84 2.55 -10.23
N ARG A 169 7.70 1.53 -10.05
CA ARG A 169 8.17 0.64 -11.13
C ARG A 169 8.02 -0.84 -10.80
N ARG A 170 8.37 -1.24 -9.58
CA ARG A 170 8.50 -2.66 -9.21
C ARG A 170 7.21 -3.18 -8.56
N GLN A 171 6.42 -3.94 -9.31
CA GLN A 171 5.19 -4.54 -8.79
C GLN A 171 5.47 -5.49 -7.62
N GLY A 172 4.57 -5.52 -6.64
CA GLY A 172 4.58 -6.52 -5.57
C GLY A 172 4.11 -6.03 -4.20
N SER A 173 3.84 -4.73 -4.03
CA SER A 173 3.39 -4.20 -2.73
C SER A 173 1.87 -4.25 -2.59
N ALA A 174 1.41 -4.52 -1.37
CA ALA A 174 0.01 -4.40 -0.99
C ALA A 174 -0.38 -2.98 -0.57
N ALA A 175 0.57 -2.05 -0.44
CA ALA A 175 0.27 -0.65 -0.14
C ALA A 175 1.26 0.29 -0.82
N ALA A 176 0.80 1.52 -1.09
CA ALA A 176 1.66 2.56 -1.62
C ALA A 176 2.56 3.13 -0.51
N PRO A 177 3.80 3.54 -0.81
CA PRO A 177 4.56 4.42 0.08
C PRO A 177 3.90 5.80 0.08
N THR A 178 2.93 6.00 0.97
CA THR A 178 1.95 7.10 0.92
C THR A 178 2.57 8.50 0.99
N ALA A 179 3.66 8.69 1.74
CA ALA A 179 4.40 9.95 1.75
C ALA A 179 5.03 10.29 0.39
N GLY A 180 5.28 9.28 -0.45
CA GLY A 180 5.78 9.47 -1.81
C GLY A 180 4.70 9.95 -2.79
N LEU A 181 3.42 9.86 -2.44
CA LEU A 181 2.31 10.26 -3.32
C LEU A 181 2.26 11.77 -3.55
N HIS A 182 2.92 12.56 -2.70
CA HIS A 182 2.92 14.02 -2.82
C HIS A 182 3.85 14.55 -3.92
N PHE A 183 4.79 13.72 -4.41
CA PHE A 183 5.70 14.12 -5.48
C PHE A 183 5.02 14.12 -6.85
N THR A 184 5.25 15.18 -7.60
CA THR A 184 4.93 15.31 -9.03
C THR A 184 6.19 15.06 -9.87
N PRO A 185 6.05 14.69 -11.16
CA PRO A 185 7.21 14.58 -12.06
C PRO A 185 8.02 15.87 -12.10
N GLU A 186 7.34 17.02 -12.16
CA GLU A 186 7.94 18.36 -12.24
C GLU A 186 8.74 18.68 -10.98
N LEU A 187 8.22 18.34 -9.79
CA LEU A 187 8.93 18.55 -8.53
C LEU A 187 10.20 17.68 -8.44
N LEU A 188 10.14 16.43 -8.90
CA LEU A 188 11.32 15.55 -8.94
C LEU A 188 12.37 16.05 -9.92
N ASP A 189 11.96 16.59 -11.06
CA ASP A 189 12.89 17.19 -12.02
C ASP A 189 13.56 18.44 -11.46
N LYS A 190 12.81 19.28 -10.72
CA LYS A 190 13.38 20.41 -9.98
C LYS A 190 14.44 19.95 -8.96
N ILE A 191 14.16 18.89 -8.19
CA ILE A 191 15.11 18.32 -7.22
C ILE A 191 16.37 17.80 -7.93
N ARG A 192 16.23 17.08 -9.05
CA ARG A 192 17.38 16.62 -9.84
C ARG A 192 18.21 17.77 -10.39
N ALA A 193 17.56 18.84 -10.87
CA ALA A 193 18.23 20.03 -11.40
C ALA A 193 19.03 20.80 -10.34
N MET A 194 18.66 20.68 -9.06
CA MET A 194 19.45 21.19 -7.92
C MET A 194 20.71 20.35 -7.63
N GLY A 195 20.95 19.27 -8.38
CA GLY A 195 22.07 18.35 -8.17
C GLY A 195 21.85 17.32 -7.07
N ILE A 196 20.62 17.16 -6.58
CA ILE A 196 20.25 16.19 -5.54
C ILE A 196 19.94 14.84 -6.19
N PRO A 197 20.67 13.76 -5.86
CA PRO A 197 20.36 12.43 -6.37
C PRO A 197 19.03 11.91 -5.83
N VAL A 198 18.21 11.33 -6.72
CA VAL A 198 17.01 10.58 -6.35
C VAL A 198 17.33 9.09 -6.47
N VAL A 199 17.44 8.41 -5.33
CA VAL A 199 17.91 7.02 -5.25
C VAL A 199 16.76 6.08 -4.90
N PRO A 200 16.44 5.09 -5.74
CA PRO A 200 15.39 4.14 -5.47
C PRO A 200 15.84 3.03 -4.50
N VAL A 201 14.95 2.63 -3.61
CA VAL A 201 15.00 1.39 -2.83
C VAL A 201 13.73 0.59 -3.07
N LEU A 202 13.80 -0.73 -2.93
CA LEU A 202 12.64 -1.60 -3.07
C LEU A 202 12.21 -2.11 -1.69
N LEU A 203 11.02 -1.69 -1.26
CA LEU A 203 10.36 -2.25 -0.09
C LEU A 203 8.89 -2.54 -0.42
N HIS A 204 8.54 -3.83 -0.51
CA HIS A 204 7.13 -4.22 -0.55
C HIS A 204 6.52 -4.06 0.85
N VAL A 205 5.55 -3.16 0.94
CA VAL A 205 4.86 -2.84 2.19
C VAL A 205 3.86 -3.95 2.49
N GLY A 206 3.96 -4.56 3.68
CA GLY A 206 3.24 -5.77 4.06
C GLY A 206 2.32 -5.60 5.29
N LEU A 207 2.32 -6.61 6.17
CA LEU A 207 1.39 -6.81 7.31
C LEU A 207 1.15 -5.60 8.22
N GLY A 208 2.19 -4.81 8.50
CA GLY A 208 2.13 -3.73 9.50
C GLY A 208 1.17 -2.59 9.15
N THR A 209 0.82 -2.43 7.88
CA THR A 209 -0.08 -1.37 7.41
C THR A 209 -1.57 -1.73 7.52
N PHE A 210 -1.89 -3.02 7.68
CA PHE A 210 -3.26 -3.54 7.64
C PHE A 210 -3.72 -4.18 8.96
N ARG A 211 -2.96 -4.00 10.03
CA ARG A 211 -3.31 -4.43 11.39
C ARG A 211 -3.88 -3.29 12.21
#